data_AF-K5WZI9-F1
#
_entry.id   AF-K5WZI9-F1
#
_cell.length_a   1.000
_cell.length_b   1.000
_cell.length_c   1.000
_cell.angle_alpha   90.00
_cell.angle_beta   90.00
_cell.angle_gamma   90.00
#
_symmetry.space_group_name_H-M   'P 1'
#
loop_
_entity.id
_entity.type
_entity.pdbx_description
1 polymer ?
#
loop_
_entity_poly.entity_id
_entity_poly.type
_entity_poly.pdbx_seq_one_letter_code
_entity_poly.pdbx_strand_id
1 'polypeptide(L)'
;MISRIRHDWNDMDCITILKNVKGAMGSSSRILIRYRIPEEKARFRQAPEPLLANYGEALIRQYTMDINTMSVLNGKERTLEDFIALGEYAGLQFVKLWETGETGLVEFVQQPH
;
A
#
# COMPACT_ATOMS: atom_id res chain seq x y z
N MET A 1 9.79 -7.97 -6.13
CA MET A 1 8.82 -6.85 -6.14
C MET A 1 7.46 -7.44 -6.44
N ILE A 2 6.45 -7.16 -5.61
CA ILE A 2 5.07 -7.60 -5.84
C ILE A 2 4.28 -6.36 -6.24
N SER A 3 3.72 -6.35 -7.46
CA SER A 3 2.88 -5.27 -7.92
C SER A 3 1.41 -5.62 -7.68
N ARG A 4 0.66 -4.70 -7.06
CA ARG A 4 -0.80 -4.80 -6.92
C ARG A 4 -1.25 -6.05 -6.14
N ILE A 5 -0.80 -6.20 -4.90
CA ILE A 5 -1.62 -6.97 -3.94
C ILE A 5 -2.97 -6.24 -3.90
N ARG A 6 -3.97 -6.95 -4.39
CA ARG A 6 -5.17 -6.37 -4.98
C ARG A 6 -6.10 -5.89 -3.85
N HIS A 7 -6.69 -4.71 -4.01
CA HIS A 7 -7.65 -4.08 -3.08
C HIS A 7 -8.94 -4.90 -2.85
N ASP A 8 -9.17 -5.94 -3.64
CA ASP A 8 -10.32 -6.84 -3.56
C ASP A 8 -9.97 -8.25 -3.02
N TRP A 9 -8.70 -8.50 -2.65
CA TRP A 9 -8.33 -9.79 -2.06
C TRP A 9 -8.67 -9.81 -0.59
N ASN A 10 -9.13 -10.96 -0.07
CA ASN A 10 -9.29 -11.16 1.36
C ASN A 10 -7.93 -11.00 2.07
N ASP A 11 -7.93 -10.41 3.26
CA ASP A 11 -6.73 -10.24 4.08
C ASP A 11 -6.03 -11.57 4.32
N MET A 12 -6.78 -12.65 4.51
CA MET A 12 -6.23 -14.00 4.69
C MET A 12 -5.43 -14.50 3.48
N ASP A 13 -5.89 -14.18 2.26
CA ASP A 13 -5.18 -14.56 1.04
C ASP A 13 -3.90 -13.73 0.89
N CYS A 14 -3.97 -12.43 1.22
CA CYS A 14 -2.82 -11.54 1.23
C CYS A 14 -1.76 -12.04 2.23
N ILE A 15 -2.18 -12.38 3.46
CA ILE A 15 -1.29 -12.92 4.49
C ILE A 15 -0.68 -14.25 4.03
N THR A 16 -1.46 -15.12 3.39
CA THR A 16 -0.97 -16.41 2.87
C THR A 16 0.12 -16.21 1.82
N ILE A 17 -0.09 -15.29 0.86
CA ILE A 17 0.95 -14.93 -0.12
C ILE A 17 2.18 -14.38 0.58
N LEU A 18 2.02 -13.43 1.51
CA LEU A 18 3.14 -12.80 2.19
C LEU A 18 3.94 -13.80 3.02
N LYS A 19 3.29 -14.78 3.65
CA LYS A 19 3.95 -15.89 4.36
C LYS A 19 4.74 -16.78 3.41
N ASN A 20 4.18 -17.13 2.24
CA ASN A 20 4.88 -17.92 1.24
C ASN A 20 6.13 -17.19 0.72
N VAL A 21 6.02 -15.89 0.47
CA VAL A 21 7.15 -15.05 0.05
C VAL A 21 8.18 -14.98 1.18
N LYS A 22 7.76 -14.76 2.44
CA LYS A 22 8.63 -14.78 3.61
C LYS A 22 9.43 -16.08 3.72
N GLY A 23 8.79 -17.22 3.45
CA GLY A 23 9.45 -18.54 3.48
C GLY A 23 10.56 -18.69 2.42
N ALA A 24 10.49 -17.95 1.32
CA ALA A 24 11.51 -17.93 0.27
C ALA A 24 12.56 -16.81 0.45
N MET A 25 12.40 -15.93 1.44
CA MET A 25 13.33 -14.81 1.68
C MET A 25 14.62 -15.29 2.38
N GLY A 26 15.76 -14.83 1.88
CA GLY A 26 17.02 -14.87 2.62
C GLY A 26 17.15 -13.70 3.61
N SER A 27 18.16 -13.73 4.49
CA SER A 27 18.37 -12.74 5.57
C SER A 27 18.55 -11.30 5.09
N SER A 28 19.04 -11.09 3.87
CA SER A 28 19.19 -9.76 3.25
C SER A 28 18.04 -9.39 2.30
N SER A 29 17.03 -10.27 2.16
CA SER A 29 15.94 -10.07 1.20
C SER A 29 14.95 -9.01 1.69
N ARG A 30 14.34 -8.31 0.73
CA ARG A 30 13.32 -7.29 1.00
C ARG A 30 12.10 -7.51 0.10
N ILE A 31 10.92 -7.23 0.65
CA ILE A 31 9.68 -7.19 -0.12
C ILE A 31 9.34 -5.73 -0.37
N LEU A 32 9.07 -5.41 -1.63
CA LEU A 32 8.52 -4.13 -2.05
C LEU A 32 7.12 -4.38 -2.61
N ILE A 33 6.11 -3.84 -1.92
CA ILE A 33 4.71 -3.90 -2.34
C ILE A 33 4.36 -2.56 -2.97
N ARG A 34 4.09 -2.55 -4.29
CA ARG A 34 3.62 -1.34 -4.97
C ARG A 34 2.12 -1.17 -4.77
N TYR A 35 1.73 -0.03 -4.23
CA TYR A 35 0.33 0.32 -3.98
C TYR A 35 0.04 1.81 -4.19
N ARG A 36 -1.24 2.17 -4.38
CA ARG A 36 -1.71 3.55 -4.43
C ARG A 36 -2.25 3.92 -3.06
N ILE A 37 -1.45 4.56 -2.23
CA ILE A 37 -1.91 4.94 -0.89
C ILE A 37 -2.84 6.14 -1.04
N PRO A 38 -4.12 6.04 -0.62
CA PRO A 38 -4.98 7.21 -0.54
C PRO A 38 -4.33 8.25 0.37
N GLU A 39 -4.35 9.52 -0.02
CA GLU A 39 -3.90 10.64 0.82
C GLU A 39 -4.87 10.90 1.99
N GLU A 40 -5.42 9.86 2.64
CA GLU A 40 -6.14 10.05 3.88
C GLU A 40 -5.14 10.29 5.01
N LYS A 41 -5.06 11.57 5.39
CA LYS A 41 -4.18 12.11 6.43
C LYS A 41 -2.72 12.12 6.00
N ALA A 42 -2.40 12.98 5.04
CA ALA A 42 -1.04 13.44 4.84
C ALA A 42 -0.51 14.10 6.13
N ARG A 43 -0.02 13.29 7.07
CA ARG A 43 0.88 13.72 8.15
C ARG A 43 2.16 14.38 7.58
N PHE A 44 2.42 14.21 6.28
CA PHE A 44 3.69 14.53 5.65
C PHE A 44 3.62 15.54 4.48
N ARG A 45 2.43 15.90 3.96
CA ARG A 45 2.34 16.87 2.85
C ARG A 45 0.97 17.55 2.75
N GLN A 46 0.85 18.71 3.36
CA GLN A 46 -0.33 19.56 3.16
C GLN A 46 -0.20 20.30 1.82
N ALA A 47 -1.28 20.34 1.04
CA ALA A 47 -1.30 21.07 -0.22
C ALA A 47 -0.99 22.56 0.04
N PRO A 48 -0.06 23.20 -0.71
CA PRO A 48 0.22 24.62 -0.56
C PRO A 48 -0.95 25.46 -1.08
N GLU A 49 -1.22 26.60 -0.46
CA GLU A 49 -2.20 27.55 -1.00
C GLU A 49 -1.80 27.97 -2.43
N PRO A 50 -2.75 28.13 -3.37
CA PRO A 50 -4.22 28.11 -3.20
C PRO A 50 -4.87 26.74 -3.45
N LEU A 51 -4.08 25.65 -3.49
CA LEU A 51 -4.62 24.32 -3.81
C LEU A 51 -5.54 23.83 -2.69
N LEU A 52 -6.59 23.10 -3.08
CA LEU A 52 -7.44 22.40 -2.13
C LEU A 52 -6.60 21.39 -1.33
N ALA A 53 -6.98 21.12 -0.08
CA ALA A 53 -6.28 20.17 0.80
C ALA A 53 -6.15 18.76 0.20
N ASN A 54 -7.00 18.43 -0.78
CA ASN A 54 -7.02 17.18 -1.52
C ASN A 54 -6.43 17.32 -2.94
N TYR A 55 -5.67 18.39 -3.22
CA TYR A 55 -5.01 18.71 -4.49
C TYR A 55 -5.92 18.82 -5.73
N GLY A 56 -7.25 18.71 -5.58
CA GLY A 56 -8.25 18.93 -6.63
C GLY A 56 -8.01 18.07 -7.89
N GLU A 57 -7.99 18.71 -9.06
CA GLU A 57 -7.78 18.04 -10.36
C GLU A 57 -6.46 17.26 -10.45
N ALA A 58 -5.42 17.65 -9.70
CA ALA A 58 -4.15 16.93 -9.72
C ALA A 58 -4.28 15.47 -9.26
N LEU A 59 -5.33 15.13 -8.49
CA LEU A 59 -5.63 13.77 -8.06
C LEU A 59 -6.84 13.14 -8.77
N ILE A 60 -7.38 13.77 -9.83
CA ILE A 60 -8.59 13.28 -10.51
C ILE A 60 -8.46 11.82 -10.95
N ARG A 61 -7.28 11.44 -11.44
CA ARG A 61 -6.97 10.07 -11.86
C ARG A 61 -7.07 9.09 -10.68
N GLN A 62 -6.66 9.50 -9.48
CA GLN A 62 -6.73 8.68 -8.28
C GLN A 62 -8.18 8.45 -7.88
N TYR A 63 -8.99 9.51 -7.85
CA TYR A 63 -10.42 9.41 -7.57
C TYR A 63 -11.17 8.54 -8.59
N THR A 64 -10.88 8.71 -9.88
CA THR A 64 -11.50 7.87 -10.92
C THR A 64 -11.13 6.40 -10.75
N MET A 65 -9.87 6.09 -10.39
CA MET A 65 -9.48 4.72 -10.11
C MET A 65 -10.17 4.14 -8.88
N ASP A 66 -10.28 4.91 -7.79
CA ASP A 66 -10.98 4.47 -6.57
C ASP A 66 -12.47 4.15 -6.86
N ILE A 67 -13.16 5.04 -7.58
CA ILE A 67 -14.54 4.82 -8.03
C ILE A 67 -14.64 3.58 -8.92
N ASN A 68 -13.70 3.35 -9.83
CA ASN A 68 -13.68 2.16 -10.69
C ASN A 68 -13.44 0.88 -9.87
N THR A 69 -12.53 0.90 -8.90
CA THR A 69 -12.28 -0.22 -7.98
C THR A 69 -13.56 -0.56 -7.21
N MET A 70 -14.25 0.44 -6.67
CA MET A 70 -15.51 0.26 -5.96
C MET A 70 -16.60 -0.29 -6.88
N SER A 71 -16.79 0.30 -8.05
CA SER A 71 -17.91 -0.01 -8.96
C SER A 71 -17.77 -1.39 -9.63
N VAL A 72 -16.54 -1.79 -9.99
CA VAL A 72 -16.30 -3.01 -10.77
C VAL A 72 -15.97 -4.21 -9.87
N LEU A 73 -15.32 -3.98 -8.74
CA LEU A 73 -14.77 -5.05 -7.90
C LEU A 73 -15.39 -5.12 -6.50
N ASN A 74 -16.29 -4.20 -6.16
CA ASN A 74 -16.76 -4.00 -4.78
C ASN A 74 -15.59 -3.90 -3.78
N GLY A 75 -14.46 -3.37 -4.27
CA GLY A 75 -13.22 -3.25 -3.53
C GLY A 75 -13.15 -1.93 -2.76
N LYS A 76 -12.29 -1.89 -1.75
CA LYS A 76 -11.96 -0.68 -0.99
C LYS A 76 -10.46 -0.44 -1.09
N GLU A 77 -10.06 0.81 -1.30
CA GLU A 77 -8.65 1.17 -1.20
C GLU A 77 -8.12 0.98 0.23
N ARG A 78 -6.98 0.31 0.37
CA ARG A 78 -6.29 0.07 1.64
C ARG A 78 -5.41 1.26 2.01
N THR A 79 -5.38 1.57 3.29
CA THR A 79 -4.48 2.56 3.88
C THR A 79 -3.06 1.99 4.05
N LEU A 80 -2.08 2.83 4.33
CA LEU A 80 -0.73 2.36 4.67
C LEU A 80 -0.76 1.45 5.91
N GLU A 81 -1.55 1.83 6.91
CA GLU A 81 -1.73 1.08 8.15
C GLU A 81 -2.27 -0.33 7.89
N ASP A 82 -3.19 -0.49 6.93
CA ASP A 82 -3.68 -1.82 6.52
C ASP A 82 -2.55 -2.67 5.94
N PHE A 83 -1.66 -2.10 5.12
CA PHE A 83 -0.50 -2.84 4.59
C PHE A 83 0.49 -3.23 5.68
N ILE A 84 0.75 -2.34 6.63
CA ILE A 84 1.63 -2.62 7.76
C ILE A 84 1.06 -3.78 8.56
N ALA A 85 -0.23 -3.74 8.91
CA ALA A 85 -0.91 -4.81 9.62
C ALA A 85 -0.82 -6.16 8.89
N LEU A 86 -1.11 -6.19 7.58
CA LEU A 86 -0.98 -7.41 6.76
C LEU A 86 0.44 -7.97 6.78
N GLY A 87 1.46 -7.11 6.68
CA GLY A 87 2.85 -7.49 6.78
C GLY A 87 3.20 -8.10 8.14
N GLU A 88 2.77 -7.44 9.22
CA GLU A 88 3.01 -7.91 10.60
C GLU A 88 2.33 -9.26 10.87
N TYR A 89 1.09 -9.46 10.43
CA TYR A 89 0.41 -10.77 10.50
C TYR A 89 1.11 -11.87 9.68
N ALA A 90 1.83 -11.50 8.64
CA ALA A 90 2.69 -12.41 7.87
C ALA A 90 4.09 -12.61 8.50
N GLY A 91 4.38 -11.95 9.63
CA GLY A 91 5.67 -11.99 10.31
C GLY A 91 6.77 -11.22 9.59
N LEU A 92 6.38 -10.17 8.88
CA LEU A 92 7.28 -9.21 8.23
C LEU A 92 7.33 -7.93 9.06
N GLN A 93 8.43 -7.19 8.95
CA GLN A 93 8.63 -5.91 9.63
C GLN A 93 8.60 -4.79 8.60
N PHE A 94 7.74 -3.79 8.82
CA PHE A 94 7.73 -2.58 8.03
C PHE A 94 9.04 -1.80 8.21
N VAL A 95 9.61 -1.32 7.11
CA VAL A 95 10.85 -0.53 7.11
C VAL A 95 10.56 0.91 6.70
N LYS A 96 9.95 1.08 5.52
CA LYS A 96 9.83 2.40 4.90
C LYS A 96 8.73 2.43 3.85
N LEU A 97 8.09 3.59 3.73
CA LEU A 97 7.31 3.96 2.57
C LEU A 97 8.18 4.79 1.60
N TRP A 98 8.25 4.35 0.35
CA TRP A 98 8.86 5.13 -0.74
C TRP A 98 7.78 5.80 -1.57
N GLU A 99 7.85 7.12 -1.69
CA GLU A 99 6.99 7.89 -2.60
C GLU A 99 7.53 7.78 -4.03
N THR A 100 6.69 7.34 -4.97
CA THR A 100 7.06 7.11 -6.38
C THR A 100 6.09 7.83 -7.32
N GLY A 101 5.87 9.13 -7.08
CA GLY A 101 4.88 9.92 -7.79
C GLY A 101 3.47 9.54 -7.36
N GLU A 102 2.63 9.09 -8.31
CA GLU A 102 1.24 8.72 -8.02
C GLU A 102 1.05 7.39 -7.25
N THR A 103 2.13 6.68 -6.93
CA THR A 103 2.08 5.42 -6.17
C THR A 103 3.14 5.40 -5.07
N GLY A 104 2.97 4.53 -4.08
CA GLY A 104 3.96 4.22 -3.05
C GLY A 104 4.53 2.81 -3.17
N LEU A 105 5.71 2.59 -2.59
CA LEU A 105 6.25 1.25 -2.32
C LEU A 105 6.37 1.07 -0.80
N VAL A 106 5.67 0.08 -0.27
CA VAL A 106 5.81 -0.33 1.13
C VAL A 106 6.92 -1.37 1.20
N GLU A 107 7.98 -1.07 1.96
CA GLU A 107 9.14 -1.93 2.14
C GLU A 107 9.02 -2.75 3.42
N PHE A 108 9.25 -4.05 3.29
CA PHE A 108 9.29 -5.01 4.40
C PHE A 108 10.57 -5.86 4.39
N VAL A 109 10.99 -6.26 5.59
CA VAL A 109 12.03 -7.27 5.84
C VAL A 109 11.47 -8.41 6.70
N GLN A 110 12.21 -9.51 6.83
CA GLN A 110 11.88 -10.52 7.83
C GLN A 110 12.00 -9.93 9.24
N GLN A 111 11.02 -10.22 10.11
CA GLN A 111 11.17 -9.92 11.54
C GLN A 111 12.36 -10.72 12.11
N PRO A 112 13.21 -10.10 12.96
CA PRO A 112 14.20 -10.83 13.74
C PRO A 112 13.50 -11.89 14.60
N HIS A 113 14.13 -13.07 14.72
CA HIS A 113 13.70 -14.11 15.66
C HIS A 113 13.84 -13.66 17.11
#